data_AF-A0A3D5CF13-F1
#
_entry.id   AF-A0A3D5CF13-F1
#
_cell.length_a   1.000
_cell.length_b   1.000
_cell.length_c   1.000
_cell.angle_alpha   90.00
_cell.angle_beta   90.00
_cell.angle_gamma   90.00
#
_symmetry.space_group_name_H-M   'P 1'
#
loop_
_entity.id
_entity.type
_entity.pdbx_description
1 polymer ?
#
loop_
_entity_poly.entity_id
_entity_poly.type
_entity_poly.pdbx_seq_one_letter_code
_entity_poly.pdbx_strand_id
1 'polypeptide(L)'
;MFRRTALAASALLAASALVLTACTGSSDPASTATGAPDPDASVAIRLVLEPGNLDIRQTAGAALDQILIDNVYQGLVGRTPEQDIVP
;
A
#
# COMPACT_ATOMS: atom_id res chain seq x y z
N MET A 1 25.52 -22.34 -43.13
CA MET A 1 25.15 -22.59 -41.72
C MET A 1 25.20 -21.31 -40.88
N PHE A 2 26.21 -20.44 -41.05
CA PHE A 2 26.33 -19.14 -40.36
C PHE A 2 25.13 -18.18 -40.47
N ARG A 3 24.40 -18.17 -41.60
CA ARG A 3 23.18 -17.35 -41.74
C ARG A 3 22.04 -17.81 -40.83
N ARG A 4 21.90 -19.13 -40.62
CA ARG A 4 20.86 -19.70 -39.75
C ARG A 4 21.16 -19.46 -38.27
N THR A 5 22.43 -19.50 -37.89
CA THR A 5 22.85 -19.20 -36.51
C THR A 5 22.72 -17.71 -36.18
N ALA A 6 22.99 -16.82 -37.14
CA ALA A 6 22.77 -15.38 -36.98
C ALA A 6 21.28 -15.02 -36.83
N LEU A 7 20.40 -15.68 -37.59
CA LEU A 7 18.94 -15.53 -37.47
C LEU A 7 18.43 -16.05 -36.11
N ALA A 8 18.93 -17.19 -35.64
CA ALA A 8 18.54 -17.72 -34.33
C ALA A 8 19.00 -16.81 -33.17
N ALA A 9 20.24 -16.29 -33.25
CA ALA A 9 20.79 -15.40 -32.23
C ALA A 9 20.03 -14.06 -32.14
N SER A 10 19.66 -13.48 -33.28
CA SER A 10 18.87 -12.24 -33.32
C SER A 10 17.45 -12.45 -32.78
N ALA A 11 16.81 -13.57 -33.09
CA ALA A 11 15.50 -13.91 -32.52
C ALA A 11 15.54 -14.07 -30.99
N LEU A 12 16.58 -14.73 -30.46
CA LEU A 12 16.78 -14.87 -29.02
C LEU A 12 16.99 -13.52 -28.32
N LEU A 13 17.79 -12.63 -28.92
CA LEU A 13 18.01 -11.27 -28.40
C LEU A 13 16.74 -10.41 -28.41
N ALA A 14 15.93 -10.51 -29.47
CA ALA A 14 14.66 -9.78 -29.54
C ALA A 14 13.67 -10.29 -28.49
N ALA A 15 13.58 -11.62 -28.30
CA ALA A 15 12.70 -12.21 -27.31
C ALA A 15 13.12 -11.84 -25.87
N SER A 16 14.42 -11.87 -25.57
CA SER A 16 14.91 -11.48 -24.24
C SER A 16 14.68 -9.99 -23.97
N ALA A 17 14.91 -9.12 -24.95
CA ALA A 17 14.61 -7.70 -24.81
C ALA A 17 13.12 -7.45 -24.50
N LEU A 18 12.20 -8.17 -25.16
CA LEU A 18 10.76 -8.07 -24.88
C LEU A 18 10.42 -8.54 -23.46
N VAL A 19 10.99 -9.65 -23.00
CA VAL A 19 10.78 -10.11 -21.61
C VAL A 19 11.27 -9.08 -20.59
N LEU A 20 12.39 -8.41 -20.85
CA LEU A 20 12.92 -7.37 -19.95
C LEU A 20 12.03 -6.12 -19.90
N THR A 21 11.27 -5.79 -20.95
CA THR A 21 10.32 -4.65 -20.91
C THR A 21 9.16 -4.86 -19.94
N ALA A 22 8.83 -6.10 -19.56
CA ALA A 22 7.83 -6.36 -18.52
C ALA A 22 8.36 -6.17 -17.08
N CYS A 23 9.68 -6.04 -16.92
CA CYS A 23 10.34 -5.80 -15.64
C CYS A 23 10.62 -4.31 -15.38
N THR A 24 10.27 -3.41 -16.30
CA THR A 24 10.34 -1.98 -16.01
C THR A 24 9.17 -1.62 -15.12
N GLY A 25 9.46 -1.19 -13.89
CA GLY A 25 8.44 -0.69 -12.98
C GLY A 25 7.62 0.39 -13.68
N SER A 26 6.29 0.30 -13.58
CA SER A 26 5.43 1.41 -13.96
C SER A 26 5.93 2.66 -13.25
N SER A 27 5.96 3.79 -13.95
CA SER A 27 6.05 5.08 -13.27
C SER A 27 4.95 5.11 -12.22
N ASP A 28 5.28 5.54 -11.00
CA ASP A 28 4.23 5.80 -10.02
C ASP A 28 3.20 6.71 -10.68
N PRO A 29 1.90 6.37 -10.58
CA PRO A 29 0.87 7.23 -11.14
C PRO A 29 1.11 8.64 -10.62
N ALA A 30 1.30 9.59 -11.55
CA ALA A 30 1.46 10.98 -11.19
C ALA A 30 0.32 11.34 -10.25
N SER A 31 0.63 11.89 -9.08
CA SER A 31 -0.37 12.31 -8.11
C SER A 31 -1.40 13.14 -8.84
N THR A 32 -2.60 12.57 -9.01
CA THR A 32 -3.71 13.32 -9.59
C THR A 32 -3.97 14.48 -8.64
N ALA A 33 -4.21 15.66 -9.19
CA ALA A 33 -4.54 16.83 -8.39
C ALA A 33 -5.69 16.44 -7.47
N THR A 34 -5.39 16.34 -6.17
CA THR A 34 -6.39 16.00 -5.17
C THR A 34 -7.46 17.07 -5.29
N GLY A 35 -8.70 16.68 -5.60
CA GLY A 35 -9.82 17.59 -5.60
C GLY A 35 -9.94 18.30 -4.25
N ALA A 36 -10.75 19.37 -4.19
CA ALA A 36 -11.03 20.01 -2.91
C ALA A 36 -11.56 18.95 -1.91
N PRO A 37 -11.04 18.90 -0.67
CA PRO A 37 -11.55 17.99 0.35
C PRO A 37 -13.04 18.21 0.57
N ASP A 38 -13.81 17.12 0.66
CA ASP A 38 -15.21 17.17 1.04
C ASP A 38 -15.34 17.30 2.57
N PRO A 39 -15.86 18.43 3.10
CA PRO A 39 -16.02 18.62 4.53
C PRO A 39 -17.09 17.71 5.15
N ASP A 40 -17.98 17.14 4.34
CA ASP A 40 -19.07 16.27 4.76
C ASP A 40 -18.77 14.78 4.48
N ALA A 41 -17.51 14.46 4.14
CA ALA A 41 -17.08 13.09 3.89
C ALA A 41 -17.34 12.19 5.10
N SER A 42 -17.93 11.01 4.84
CA SER A 42 -18.14 9.98 5.84
C SER A 42 -17.65 8.63 5.35
N VAL A 43 -17.15 7.81 6.28
CA VAL A 43 -16.68 6.46 6.00
C VAL A 43 -17.29 5.48 7.00
N ALA A 44 -17.78 4.35 6.50
CA ALA A 44 -18.29 3.25 7.32
C ALA A 44 -17.27 2.12 7.38
N ILE A 45 -16.66 1.92 8.55
CA ILE A 45 -15.63 0.91 8.77
C ILE A 45 -16.21 -0.20 9.66
N ARG A 46 -16.17 -1.44 9.19
CA ARG A 46 -16.63 -2.60 9.97
C ARG A 46 -15.50 -3.13 10.84
N LEU A 47 -15.76 -3.25 12.14
CA LEU A 47 -14.84 -3.89 13.08
C LEU A 47 -14.88 -5.42 12.95
N VAL A 48 -13.77 -6.05 13.32
CA VAL A 48 -13.65 -7.52 13.31
C VAL A 48 -14.46 -8.15 14.45
N LEU A 49 -14.45 -7.55 15.65
CA LEU A 49 -15.17 -8.01 16.84
C LEU A 49 -15.83 -6.83 17.56
N GLU A 50 -16.76 -7.12 18.47
CA GLU A 50 -17.34 -6.13 19.38
C GLU A 50 -16.31 -5.76 20.48
N PRO A 51 -16.04 -4.47 20.71
CA PRO A 51 -15.23 -4.04 21.86
C PRO A 51 -16.03 -4.16 23.16
N GLY A 52 -15.50 -4.87 24.16
CA GLY A 52 -16.19 -5.08 25.45
C GLY A 52 -16.21 -3.86 26.37
N ASN A 53 -15.31 -2.88 26.18
CA ASN A 53 -15.33 -1.52 26.74
C ASN A 53 -14.34 -0.64 25.95
N LEU A 54 -14.15 0.63 26.36
CA LEU A 54 -13.24 1.59 25.71
C LEU A 54 -12.03 2.01 26.57
N ASP A 55 -11.77 1.33 27.69
CA ASP A 55 -10.62 1.59 28.57
C ASP A 55 -9.42 0.73 28.15
N ILE A 56 -8.48 1.36 27.44
CA ILE A 56 -7.22 0.75 26.99
C ILE A 56 -6.35 0.20 28.13
N ARG A 57 -6.59 0.62 29.38
CA ARG A 57 -5.83 0.14 30.53
C ARG A 57 -6.38 -1.15 31.12
N GLN A 58 -7.62 -1.52 30.79
CA GLN A 58 -8.32 -2.65 31.37
C GLN A 58 -8.65 -3.73 30.34
N THR A 59 -8.62 -3.40 29.05
CA THR A 59 -8.95 -4.36 27.99
C THR A 59 -8.08 -4.13 26.77
N ALA A 60 -7.55 -5.24 26.24
CA ALA A 60 -6.74 -5.27 25.04
C ALA A 60 -7.46 -6.09 23.96
N GLY A 61 -7.10 -5.88 22.69
CA GLY A 61 -7.58 -6.71 21.58
C GLY A 61 -7.79 -5.91 20.30
N ALA A 62 -7.79 -6.64 19.18
CA ALA A 62 -7.80 -6.05 17.85
C ALA A 62 -9.01 -5.14 17.57
N ALA A 63 -10.18 -5.39 18.17
CA ALA A 63 -11.35 -4.54 18.00
C ALA A 63 -11.21 -3.19 18.72
N LEU A 64 -10.51 -3.15 19.86
CA LEU A 64 -10.23 -1.91 20.57
C LEU A 64 -9.17 -1.10 19.86
N ASP A 65 -8.08 -1.74 19.45
CA ASP A 65 -6.99 -1.06 18.75
C ASP A 65 -7.48 -0.41 17.44
N GLN A 66 -8.35 -1.10 16.70
CA GLN A 66 -8.94 -0.60 15.44
C GLN A 66 -9.79 0.66 15.59
N ILE A 67 -10.50 0.82 16.72
CA ILE A 67 -11.42 1.97 16.91
C ILE A 67 -10.80 3.09 17.71
N LEU A 68 -9.79 2.80 18.55
CA LEU A 68 -9.27 3.75 19.52
C LEU A 68 -7.97 4.41 19.08
N ILE A 69 -7.02 3.66 18.52
CA ILE A 69 -5.71 4.19 18.15
C ILE A 69 -5.88 5.15 16.98
N ASP A 70 -5.30 6.35 17.12
CA ASP A 70 -5.30 7.45 16.14
C ASP A 70 -6.69 8.02 15.77
N ASN A 71 -7.76 7.55 16.43
CA ASN A 71 -9.12 8.07 16.31
C ASN A 71 -9.55 8.82 17.59
N VAL A 72 -9.42 8.15 18.75
CA VAL A 72 -9.84 8.69 20.06
C VAL A 72 -8.64 8.93 20.97
N TYR A 73 -7.65 8.02 20.93
CA TYR A 73 -6.43 8.13 21.72
C TYR A 73 -5.23 8.34 20.80
N GLN A 74 -4.40 9.33 21.15
CA GLN A 74 -3.14 9.63 20.47
C GLN A 74 -1.96 9.22 21.37
N GLY A 75 -1.06 8.40 20.83
CA GLY A 75 0.20 8.04 21.48
C GLY A 75 1.22 9.18 21.49
N LEU A 76 2.36 8.97 22.16
CA LEU A 76 3.52 9.86 22.05
C LEU A 76 4.27 9.71 20.72
N VAL A 77 4.00 8.61 20.03
CA VAL A 77 4.51 8.29 18.69
C VAL A 77 3.40 7.58 17.92
N GLY A 78 3.35 7.80 16.62
CA GLY A 78 2.48 7.13 15.66
C GLY A 78 3.25 6.38 14.57
N ARG A 79 2.52 5.83 13.60
CA ARG A 79 3.09 5.21 12.41
C ARG A 79 2.51 5.79 11.13
N THR A 80 3.37 6.00 10.13
CA THR A 80 2.92 6.29 8.77
C THR A 80 2.37 5.03 8.09
N PRO A 81 1.65 5.16 6.96
CA PRO A 81 1.29 4.01 6.12
C PRO A 81 2.50 3.15 5.74
N GLU A 82 3.66 3.78 5.53
CA GLU A 82 4.95 3.16 5.21
C GLU A 82 5.63 2.49 6.42
N GLN A 83 5.00 2.54 7.60
CA GLN A 83 5.47 1.99 8.88
C GLN A 83 6.65 2.74 9.52
N ASP A 84 6.87 4.00 9.12
CA ASP A 84 7.84 4.85 9.79
C ASP A 84 7.30 5.35 11.13
N ILE A 85 8.18 5.41 12.14
CA ILE A 85 7.83 5.97 13.45
C ILE A 85 7.91 7.49 13.39
N VAL A 86 6.81 8.14 13.76
CA VAL A 86 6.71 9.61 13.85
C VAL A 86 6.26 10.00 15.26
N PRO A 87 6.57 11.22 15.73
CA PRO A 87 5.92 11.79 16.91
C PRO A 87 4.40 11.87 16.75
#